data_AF-A0A7J6KKW6-F1
#
_entry.id   AF-A0A7J6KKW6-F1
#
_cell.length_a   1.000
_cell.length_b   1.000
_cell.length_c   1.000
_cell.angle_alpha   90.00
_cell.angle_beta   90.00
_cell.angle_gamma   90.00
#
_symmetry.space_group_name_H-M   'P 1'
#
loop_
_entity.id
_entity.type
_entity.pdbx_description
1 polymer ?
#
loop_
_entity_poly.entity_id
_entity_poly.type
_entity_poly.pdbx_seq_one_letter_code
_entity_poly.pdbx_strand_id
1 'polypeptide(L)'
;VIENPSTYELKTQVVSRHANYLLEGPFSAVSFPLLPTGGGWIPEVSIAGQQILSDCVGGEAHMIPLGQYFPFFGVDVDSAKIGCSGFIELPPYSAAPLTGPPRIPSTLEPNGVIAAYWTEVNSTRCVLNLCNISFVTDYKLRMLVVEWDGLEIQVNGSWHSLTMQTHLFPDGRIDLLYASLPDPAYREDVAVGLESFDGLDGHNLMQLLDTSGPSTLVFIPKVNSQHVIVPPLSSVAVNFSLAVPYMG
;
A
#
# COMPACT_ATOMS: atom_id res chain seq x y z
N VAL A 1 10.59 -22.30 -16.56
CA VAL A 1 11.36 -21.05 -16.69
C VAL A 1 10.33 -19.97 -16.90
N ILE A 2 9.95 -19.26 -15.83
CA ILE A 2 8.95 -18.19 -15.92
C ILE A 2 9.74 -16.94 -16.27
N GLU A 3 9.53 -16.42 -17.48
CA GLU A 3 10.14 -15.18 -17.93
C GLU A 3 9.57 -14.02 -17.11
N ASN A 4 10.46 -13.23 -16.51
CA ASN A 4 10.16 -12.03 -15.75
C ASN A 4 9.73 -10.92 -16.73
N PRO A 5 8.44 -10.53 -16.80
CA PRO A 5 7.94 -9.67 -17.87
C PRO A 5 8.10 -8.19 -17.49
N SER A 6 9.32 -7.74 -17.18
CA SER A 6 9.55 -6.38 -16.67
C SER A 6 9.86 -5.38 -17.80
N THR A 7 8.81 -4.89 -18.45
CA THR A 7 8.81 -3.60 -19.15
C THR A 7 7.55 -2.83 -18.79
N TYR A 8 7.68 -1.78 -17.97
CA TYR A 8 6.56 -0.97 -17.46
C TYR A 8 6.76 0.51 -17.79
N GLU A 9 5.68 1.19 -18.13
CA GLU A 9 5.64 2.63 -18.42
C GLU A 9 5.18 3.40 -17.17
N LEU A 10 5.76 4.58 -16.91
CA LEU A 10 5.65 5.29 -15.63
C LEU A 10 4.93 6.63 -15.80
N LYS A 11 3.97 6.93 -14.92
CA LYS A 11 3.17 8.17 -14.91
C LYS A 11 3.30 8.87 -13.57
N THR A 12 3.48 10.19 -13.57
CA THR A 12 3.76 10.99 -12.35
C THR A 12 2.61 11.96 -12.06
N GLN A 13 2.27 12.12 -10.77
CA GLN A 13 1.38 13.19 -10.30
C GLN A 13 1.80 13.65 -8.90
N VAL A 14 2.03 14.95 -8.75
CA VAL A 14 2.30 15.60 -7.46
C VAL A 14 0.96 16.13 -6.92
N VAL A 15 0.43 15.52 -5.87
CA VAL A 15 -0.82 15.97 -5.22
C VAL A 15 -0.47 16.47 -3.82
N SER A 16 -0.92 17.69 -3.47
CA SER A 16 -0.72 18.25 -2.12
C SER A 16 -2.06 18.66 -1.52
N ARG A 17 -2.24 18.41 -0.22
CA ARG A 17 -2.45 19.54 0.70
C ARG A 17 -2.18 19.29 2.19
N HIS A 18 -2.26 18.09 2.79
CA HIS A 18 -2.03 17.99 4.26
C HIS A 18 -1.23 16.78 4.77
N ALA A 19 -1.00 15.74 3.96
CA ALA A 19 -0.10 14.64 4.29
C ALA A 19 0.97 14.56 3.22
N ASN A 20 2.18 14.87 3.65
CA ASN A 20 3.29 15.13 2.79
C ASN A 20 3.88 13.77 2.37
N TYR A 21 3.37 13.11 1.34
CA TYR A 21 4.08 12.03 0.64
C TYR A 21 4.81 12.61 -0.59
N LEU A 22 6.02 12.14 -0.88
CA LEU A 22 6.74 12.40 -2.12
C LEU A 22 6.57 11.17 -3.03
N LEU A 23 6.00 11.40 -4.21
CA LEU A 23 5.99 10.41 -5.29
C LEU A 23 7.31 10.59 -6.06
N GLU A 24 8.29 9.71 -5.89
CA GLU A 24 9.54 9.74 -6.65
C GLU A 24 9.54 8.71 -7.79
N GLY A 25 9.99 9.15 -8.97
CA GLY A 25 10.42 8.31 -10.07
C GLY A 25 11.21 9.17 -11.06
N PRO A 26 12.54 8.95 -11.17
CA PRO A 26 13.05 8.22 -12.33
C PRO A 26 14.27 7.33 -12.02
N PHE A 27 14.34 6.13 -12.60
CA PHE A 27 15.60 5.57 -13.07
C PHE A 27 15.41 4.85 -14.40
N SER A 28 16.14 5.30 -15.41
CA SER A 28 16.35 4.52 -16.63
C SER A 28 17.23 3.32 -16.29
N ALA A 29 16.75 2.12 -16.60
CA ALA A 29 17.49 0.86 -16.55
C ALA A 29 18.16 0.55 -15.20
N VAL A 30 17.39 0.03 -14.24
CA VAL A 30 17.95 -0.57 -13.02
C VAL A 30 17.54 -2.04 -12.98
N SER A 31 18.49 -2.91 -13.29
CA SER A 31 18.50 -4.29 -12.80
C SER A 31 18.77 -4.22 -11.30
N PHE A 32 17.77 -4.41 -10.45
CA PHE A 32 17.93 -4.29 -9.00
C PHE A 32 18.71 -5.48 -8.42
N PRO A 33 19.84 -5.26 -7.74
CA PRO A 33 20.26 -6.14 -6.65
C PRO A 33 19.51 -5.74 -5.37
N LEU A 34 19.23 -6.71 -4.53
CA LEU A 34 18.59 -6.52 -3.22
C LEU A 34 19.42 -5.53 -2.35
N LEU A 35 18.87 -4.32 -2.14
CA LEU A 35 19.09 -3.34 -1.03
C LEU A 35 20.30 -2.38 -1.11
N PRO A 36 20.19 -1.11 -0.62
CA PRO A 36 19.46 -0.66 0.59
C PRO A 36 18.43 0.49 0.41
N THR A 37 17.76 0.60 -0.74
CA THR A 37 16.66 1.58 -0.93
C THR A 37 15.28 0.97 -1.21
N GLY A 38 15.13 -0.38 -1.23
CA GLY A 38 13.87 -1.11 -1.53
C GLY A 38 13.28 -0.82 -2.93
N GLY A 39 12.28 -1.52 -3.48
CA GLY A 39 11.45 -2.65 -3.06
C GLY A 39 10.74 -3.18 -4.32
N GLY A 40 11.31 -4.22 -4.95
CA GLY A 40 10.68 -4.90 -6.09
C GLY A 40 9.74 -6.00 -5.62
N TRP A 41 8.97 -6.58 -6.54
CA TRP A 41 8.12 -7.74 -6.26
C TRP A 41 8.89 -8.81 -5.47
N ILE A 42 8.35 -9.23 -4.33
CA ILE A 42 8.95 -10.31 -3.53
C ILE A 42 8.35 -11.62 -4.03
N PRO A 43 9.11 -12.49 -4.70
CA PRO A 43 8.55 -13.76 -5.16
C PRO A 43 8.25 -14.67 -3.95
N GLU A 44 7.31 -15.59 -4.14
CA GLU A 44 7.07 -16.72 -3.22
C GLU A 44 6.57 -16.33 -1.81
N VAL A 45 5.92 -15.17 -1.64
CA VAL A 45 5.27 -14.82 -0.35
C VAL A 45 4.21 -15.85 0.01
N SER A 46 3.46 -16.32 -0.99
CA SER A 46 2.51 -17.44 -0.85
C SER A 46 3.10 -18.77 -0.34
N ILE A 47 4.43 -18.97 -0.44
CA ILE A 47 5.13 -20.19 -0.01
C ILE A 47 5.90 -19.97 1.30
N ALA A 48 6.58 -18.83 1.42
CA ALA A 48 7.45 -18.50 2.54
C ALA A 48 6.74 -17.73 3.67
N GLY A 49 5.63 -17.08 3.35
CA GLY A 49 4.82 -16.29 4.28
C GLY A 49 3.82 -17.12 5.07
N GLN A 50 3.20 -16.47 6.06
CA GLN A 50 2.05 -16.99 6.74
C GLN A 50 0.80 -16.71 5.90
N GLN A 51 0.03 -17.75 5.63
CA GLN A 51 -1.25 -17.62 4.97
C GLN A 51 -2.27 -16.95 5.90
N ILE A 52 -2.95 -15.94 5.38
CA ILE A 52 -4.03 -15.22 6.06
C ILE A 52 -5.34 -15.91 5.76
N LEU A 53 -5.64 -16.07 4.46
CA LEU A 53 -6.92 -16.60 3.97
C LEU A 53 -6.66 -17.44 2.71
N SER A 54 -7.20 -18.67 2.70
CA SER A 54 -7.55 -19.40 1.48
C SER A 54 -9.06 -19.59 1.54
N ASP A 55 -9.79 -19.16 0.50
CA ASP A 55 -11.26 -19.15 0.48
C ASP A 55 -11.90 -18.05 1.32
N CYS A 56 -11.61 -16.78 0.99
CA CYS A 56 -12.28 -15.63 1.58
C CYS A 56 -13.21 -14.92 0.61
N VAL A 57 -14.25 -14.33 1.20
CA VAL A 57 -15.16 -13.37 0.56
C VAL A 57 -14.83 -11.95 1.04
N GLY A 58 -15.08 -10.94 0.22
CA GLY A 58 -14.48 -9.61 0.37
C GLY A 58 -14.62 -8.92 1.73
N GLY A 59 -15.61 -9.27 2.55
CA GLY A 59 -15.85 -8.67 3.87
C GLY A 59 -15.03 -9.28 5.00
N GLU A 60 -14.31 -10.37 4.74
CA GLU A 60 -13.44 -11.00 5.73
C GLU A 60 -12.12 -10.25 5.85
N ALA A 61 -11.64 -10.12 7.08
CA ALA A 61 -10.35 -9.51 7.38
C ALA A 61 -9.68 -10.21 8.55
N HIS A 62 -8.35 -10.19 8.56
CA HIS A 62 -7.54 -10.80 9.61
C HIS A 62 -6.61 -9.79 10.24
N MET A 63 -6.54 -9.78 11.56
CA MET A 63 -5.62 -8.94 12.30
C MET A 63 -4.26 -9.63 12.40
N ILE A 64 -3.21 -8.90 12.08
CA ILE A 64 -1.83 -9.36 12.22
C ILE A 64 -1.00 -8.36 13.03
N PRO A 65 -0.08 -8.82 13.90
CA PRO A 65 0.94 -7.96 14.46
C PRO A 65 1.99 -7.62 13.38
N LEU A 66 2.45 -6.37 13.34
CA LEU A 66 3.53 -5.95 12.44
C LEU A 66 4.92 -6.41 12.94
N GLY A 67 5.02 -6.75 14.23
CA GLY A 67 6.28 -7.11 14.90
C GLY A 67 7.22 -5.92 15.14
N GLN A 68 6.79 -4.71 14.76
CA GLN A 68 7.48 -3.44 14.92
C GLN A 68 6.49 -2.28 14.79
N TYR A 69 6.95 -1.06 15.09
CA TYR A 69 6.20 0.15 14.78
C TYR A 69 6.33 0.53 13.30
N PHE A 70 5.20 0.91 12.72
CA PHE A 70 5.06 1.47 11.39
C PHE A 70 4.46 2.88 11.51
N PRO A 71 5.16 3.94 11.07
CA PRO A 71 4.62 5.29 11.12
C PRO A 71 3.63 5.53 9.97
N PHE A 72 2.42 5.94 10.31
CA PHE A 72 1.35 6.28 9.36
C PHE A 72 0.65 7.57 9.79
N PHE A 73 0.57 8.58 8.90
CA PHE A 73 -0.04 9.89 9.21
C PHE A 73 0.34 10.48 10.59
N GLY A 74 1.61 10.31 10.99
CA GLY A 74 2.15 10.86 12.25
C GLY A 74 1.84 10.03 13.51
N VAL A 75 1.25 8.85 13.36
CA VAL A 75 0.98 7.90 14.46
C VAL A 75 1.74 6.60 14.18
N ASP A 76 2.42 6.07 15.19
CA ASP A 76 3.05 4.76 15.13
C ASP A 76 2.02 3.67 15.44
N VAL A 77 1.89 2.69 14.54
CA VAL A 77 1.01 1.54 14.70
C VAL A 77 1.82 0.24 14.71
N ASP A 78 1.31 -0.78 15.41
CA ASP A 78 2.01 -2.05 15.63
C ASP A 78 1.25 -3.28 15.12
N SER A 79 0.07 -3.05 14.55
CA SER A 79 -0.83 -4.08 14.05
C SER A 79 -1.59 -3.55 12.84
N ALA A 80 -2.11 -4.48 12.03
CA ALA A 80 -2.90 -4.17 10.87
C ALA A 80 -4.00 -5.22 10.68
N LYS A 81 -5.15 -4.79 10.14
CA LYS A 81 -6.25 -5.65 9.73
C LYS A 81 -6.26 -5.73 8.20
N ILE A 82 -5.95 -6.90 7.67
CA ILE A 82 -5.83 -7.15 6.22
C ILE A 82 -7.14 -7.72 5.72
N GLY A 83 -7.77 -7.03 4.78
CA GLY A 83 -9.02 -7.43 4.14
C GLY A 83 -8.82 -8.29 2.89
N CYS A 84 -9.73 -9.23 2.69
CA CYS A 84 -9.79 -10.04 1.48
C CYS A 84 -9.94 -9.18 0.22
N SER A 85 -10.71 -8.08 0.34
CA SER A 85 -11.04 -7.17 -0.76
C SER A 85 -9.95 -6.17 -1.13
N GLY A 86 -8.70 -6.35 -0.67
CA GLY A 86 -7.57 -5.53 -1.12
C GLY A 86 -7.30 -4.27 -0.31
N PHE A 87 -7.67 -4.25 0.97
CA PHE A 87 -7.38 -3.15 1.90
C PHE A 87 -6.56 -3.62 3.10
N ILE A 88 -5.87 -2.65 3.72
CA ILE A 88 -5.27 -2.77 5.04
C ILE A 88 -5.80 -1.62 5.89
N GLU A 89 -6.43 -1.94 7.01
CA GLU A 89 -6.89 -0.98 8.00
C GLU A 89 -5.91 -0.98 9.17
N LEU A 90 -5.55 0.21 9.66
CA LEU A 90 -4.65 0.41 10.79
C LEU A 90 -5.44 0.86 12.02
N PRO A 91 -4.96 0.56 13.24
CA PRO A 91 -5.68 0.93 14.46
C PRO A 91 -5.81 2.45 14.59
N PRO A 92 -6.94 2.98 15.10
CA PRO A 92 -8.09 2.25 15.63
C PRO A 92 -8.97 1.63 14.55
N TYR A 93 -9.35 0.36 14.73
CA TYR A 93 -10.17 -0.38 13.77
C TYR A 93 -11.65 -0.01 13.87
N SER A 94 -12.32 0.06 12.74
CA SER A 94 -13.76 0.27 12.62
C SER A 94 -14.53 -0.85 13.30
N ALA A 95 -15.63 -0.48 13.97
CA ALA A 95 -16.47 -1.43 14.70
C ALA A 95 -17.38 -2.28 13.80
N ALA A 96 -17.71 -1.77 12.61
CA ALA A 96 -18.60 -2.43 11.67
C ALA A 96 -17.83 -3.29 10.63
N PRO A 97 -18.45 -4.35 10.10
CA PRO A 97 -17.94 -5.05 8.92
C PRO A 97 -17.82 -4.07 7.74
N LEU A 98 -16.69 -4.15 7.04
CA LEU A 98 -16.39 -3.27 5.91
C LEU A 98 -17.06 -3.86 4.67
N THR A 99 -17.90 -3.06 4.00
CA THR A 99 -18.73 -3.51 2.86
C THR A 99 -18.22 -3.01 1.52
N GLY A 100 -17.45 -1.93 1.51
CA GLY A 100 -16.81 -1.37 0.33
C GLY A 100 -16.06 -0.08 0.66
N PRO A 101 -15.24 0.43 -0.28
CA PRO A 101 -14.44 1.62 -0.05
C PRO A 101 -15.30 2.89 -0.02
N PRO A 102 -15.15 3.77 0.99
CA PRO A 102 -15.54 5.16 0.83
C PRO A 102 -14.63 5.84 -0.21
N ARG A 103 -15.03 7.02 -0.69
CA ARG A 103 -14.15 7.84 -1.52
C ARG A 103 -12.97 8.30 -0.68
N ILE A 104 -11.74 8.13 -1.14
CA ILE A 104 -10.58 8.70 -0.47
C ILE A 104 -10.38 10.15 -0.92
N PRO A 105 -10.19 11.14 -0.01
CA PRO A 105 -10.43 11.05 1.43
C PRO A 105 -11.93 11.15 1.80
N SER A 106 -12.31 10.50 2.90
CA SER A 106 -13.67 10.51 3.46
C SER A 106 -13.63 10.38 4.97
N THR A 107 -14.47 11.16 5.67
CA THR A 107 -14.65 11.02 7.13
C THR A 107 -15.51 9.81 7.54
N LEU A 108 -16.10 9.11 6.58
CA LEU A 108 -16.88 7.89 6.84
C LEU A 108 -15.93 6.71 7.08
N GLU A 109 -16.20 5.92 8.12
CA GLU A 109 -15.43 4.71 8.39
C GLU A 109 -15.45 3.72 7.21
N PRO A 110 -14.36 2.97 6.98
CA PRO A 110 -13.11 2.94 7.76
C PRO A 110 -12.13 4.04 7.41
N ASN A 111 -11.46 4.58 8.43
CA ASN A 111 -10.35 5.52 8.32
C ASN A 111 -9.02 4.83 8.65
N GLY A 112 -7.89 5.47 8.39
CA GLY A 112 -6.57 4.86 8.66
C GLY A 112 -6.28 3.71 7.70
N VAL A 113 -6.63 3.88 6.41
CA VAL A 113 -6.67 2.81 5.41
C VAL A 113 -5.56 2.96 4.39
N ILE A 114 -4.98 1.82 4.03
CA ILE A 114 -4.16 1.63 2.83
C ILE A 114 -4.99 0.79 1.87
N ALA A 115 -5.48 1.40 0.80
CA ALA A 115 -6.26 0.75 -0.24
C ALA A 115 -5.31 0.32 -1.37
N ALA A 116 -4.93 -0.95 -1.39
CA ALA A 116 -4.07 -1.51 -2.43
C ALA A 116 -4.85 -1.63 -3.75
N TYR A 117 -6.05 -2.20 -3.68
CA TYR A 117 -7.05 -2.20 -4.75
C TYR A 117 -8.38 -2.56 -4.08
N TRP A 118 -8.88 -1.66 -3.24
CA TRP A 118 -10.02 -1.98 -2.39
C TRP A 118 -11.33 -1.86 -3.16
N THR A 119 -12.12 -2.92 -3.17
CA THR A 119 -13.42 -2.97 -3.85
C THR A 119 -14.53 -3.47 -2.93
N GLU A 120 -15.78 -3.30 -3.37
CA GLU A 120 -16.98 -3.87 -2.74
C GLU A 120 -16.84 -5.36 -2.44
N VAL A 121 -17.39 -5.79 -1.29
CA VAL A 121 -17.25 -7.18 -0.80
C VAL A 121 -17.87 -8.22 -1.70
N ASN A 122 -18.95 -7.86 -2.40
CA ASN A 122 -19.64 -8.74 -3.34
C ASN A 122 -18.92 -8.84 -4.69
N SER A 123 -17.98 -7.92 -4.93
CA SER A 123 -17.19 -7.86 -6.15
C SER A 123 -15.80 -8.47 -5.95
N THR A 124 -15.55 -9.19 -4.84
CA THR A 124 -14.28 -9.88 -4.58
C THR A 124 -14.47 -11.29 -4.07
N ARG A 125 -13.57 -12.17 -4.51
CA ARG A 125 -13.41 -13.50 -3.93
C ARG A 125 -12.00 -14.02 -4.13
N CYS A 126 -11.56 -14.83 -3.17
CA CYS A 126 -10.31 -15.55 -3.25
C CYS A 126 -10.61 -17.04 -3.38
N VAL A 127 -10.65 -17.58 -4.61
CA VAL A 127 -11.03 -18.97 -4.85
C VAL A 127 -9.91 -19.92 -4.42
N LEU A 128 -10.27 -20.96 -3.63
CA LEU A 128 -9.33 -21.98 -3.15
C LEU A 128 -8.48 -22.57 -4.30
N ASN A 129 -7.17 -22.68 -4.10
CA ASN A 129 -6.15 -23.12 -5.05
C ASN A 129 -5.87 -22.20 -6.25
N LEU A 130 -6.63 -21.11 -6.42
CA LEU A 130 -6.42 -20.09 -7.44
C LEU A 130 -6.01 -18.74 -6.85
N CYS A 131 -6.26 -18.55 -5.56
CA CYS A 131 -5.91 -17.35 -4.84
C CYS A 131 -5.29 -17.68 -3.48
N ASN A 132 -4.34 -16.84 -3.07
CA ASN A 132 -3.75 -16.86 -1.75
C ASN A 132 -3.53 -15.44 -1.23
N ILE A 133 -3.97 -15.17 -0.01
CA ILE A 133 -3.62 -13.96 0.70
C ILE A 133 -2.63 -14.33 1.79
N SER A 134 -1.43 -13.80 1.70
CA SER A 134 -0.33 -14.17 2.58
C SER A 134 0.43 -12.93 3.02
N PHE A 135 1.09 -13.04 4.16
CA PHE A 135 2.01 -12.00 4.62
C PHE A 135 3.32 -12.59 5.07
N VAL A 136 4.36 -11.79 4.96
CA VAL A 136 5.64 -12.05 5.61
C VAL A 136 6.11 -10.79 6.31
N THR A 137 6.55 -10.95 7.55
CA THR A 137 7.39 -9.96 8.22
C THR A 137 8.84 -10.35 7.94
N ASP A 138 9.50 -9.66 7.02
CA ASP A 138 10.92 -9.92 6.77
C ASP A 138 11.72 -9.43 7.99
N TYR A 139 12.35 -10.33 8.75
CA TYR A 139 13.11 -9.96 9.94
C TYR A 139 14.42 -9.21 9.64
N LYS A 140 14.97 -9.36 8.43
CA LYS A 140 16.20 -8.68 8.01
C LYS A 140 15.91 -7.26 7.53
N LEU A 141 14.82 -7.10 6.79
CA LEU A 141 14.36 -5.80 6.28
C LEU A 141 13.40 -5.07 7.18
N ARG A 142 12.89 -5.80 8.18
CA ARG A 142 11.84 -5.37 9.08
C ARG A 142 10.72 -4.72 8.28
N MET A 143 10.16 -5.41 7.29
CA MET A 143 9.04 -4.88 6.52
C MET A 143 7.90 -5.88 6.52
N LEU A 144 6.67 -5.38 6.53
CA LEU A 144 5.51 -6.21 6.22
C LEU A 144 5.36 -6.25 4.71
N VAL A 145 5.23 -7.45 4.16
CA VAL A 145 4.72 -7.66 2.80
C VAL A 145 3.40 -8.38 2.91
N VAL A 146 2.37 -7.82 2.31
CA VAL A 146 1.08 -8.48 2.09
C VAL A 146 0.95 -8.76 0.61
N GLU A 147 0.65 -10.00 0.26
CA GLU A 147 0.40 -10.44 -1.11
C GLU A 147 -1.06 -10.91 -1.24
N TRP A 148 -1.75 -10.37 -2.23
CA TRP A 148 -2.97 -10.94 -2.78
C TRP A 148 -2.59 -11.54 -4.14
N ASP A 149 -2.36 -12.84 -4.17
CA ASP A 149 -2.05 -13.56 -5.40
C ASP A 149 -3.33 -14.19 -5.95
N GLY A 150 -3.69 -13.88 -7.21
CA GLY A 150 -4.82 -14.47 -7.90
C GLY A 150 -6.20 -14.02 -7.40
N LEU A 151 -6.30 -12.91 -6.66
CA LEU A 151 -7.56 -12.37 -6.17
C LEU A 151 -8.50 -12.11 -7.34
N GLU A 152 -9.73 -12.62 -7.28
CA GLU A 152 -10.72 -12.37 -8.32
C GLU A 152 -11.59 -11.18 -7.96
N ILE A 153 -11.70 -10.25 -8.90
CA ILE A 153 -12.56 -9.08 -8.81
C ILE A 153 -13.65 -9.16 -9.88
N GLN A 154 -14.88 -8.80 -9.51
CA GLN A 154 -16.00 -8.76 -10.44
C GLN A 154 -16.09 -7.39 -11.10
N VAL A 155 -16.19 -7.42 -12.41
CA VAL A 155 -16.22 -6.25 -13.29
C VAL A 155 -17.26 -6.52 -14.37
N ASN A 156 -18.29 -5.69 -14.48
CA ASN A 156 -19.36 -5.84 -15.49
C ASN A 156 -19.92 -7.28 -15.60
N GLY A 157 -20.05 -7.97 -14.46
CA GLY A 157 -20.54 -9.34 -14.39
C GLY A 157 -19.52 -10.44 -14.73
N SER A 158 -18.28 -10.08 -15.09
CA SER A 158 -17.18 -11.01 -15.38
C SER A 158 -16.12 -10.98 -14.27
N TRP A 159 -15.46 -12.11 -14.03
CA TRP A 159 -14.39 -12.23 -13.03
C TRP A 159 -13.02 -12.05 -13.67
N HIS A 160 -12.17 -11.23 -13.06
CA HIS A 160 -10.82 -10.94 -13.52
C HIS A 160 -9.83 -11.18 -12.38
N SER A 161 -8.64 -11.69 -12.71
CA SER A 161 -7.60 -11.95 -11.72
C SER A 161 -6.71 -10.72 -11.50
N LEU A 162 -6.41 -10.46 -10.25
CA LEU A 162 -5.57 -9.39 -9.73
C LEU A 162 -4.50 -10.01 -8.82
N THR A 163 -3.24 -9.73 -9.13
CA THR A 163 -2.11 -10.11 -8.28
C THR A 163 -1.35 -8.85 -7.88
N MET A 164 -1.28 -8.59 -6.57
CA MET A 164 -0.69 -7.37 -6.02
C MET A 164 0.02 -7.60 -4.69
N GLN A 165 0.95 -6.71 -4.37
CA GLN A 165 1.63 -6.64 -3.07
C GLN A 165 1.53 -5.25 -2.46
N THR A 166 1.52 -5.21 -1.14
CA THR A 166 1.72 -4.00 -0.35
C THR A 166 2.89 -4.19 0.59
N HIS A 167 3.86 -3.28 0.55
CA HIS A 167 5.02 -3.30 1.43
C HIS A 167 4.94 -2.14 2.41
N LEU A 168 5.06 -2.41 3.71
CA LEU A 168 5.12 -1.40 4.76
C LEU A 168 6.51 -1.40 5.40
N PHE A 169 7.24 -0.30 5.22
CA PHE A 169 8.62 -0.14 5.70
C PHE A 169 8.65 0.57 7.07
N PRO A 170 9.66 0.30 7.93
CA PRO A 170 9.77 0.93 9.26
C PRO A 170 9.87 2.45 9.24
N ASP A 171 10.33 3.01 8.11
CA ASP A 171 10.50 4.45 7.91
C ASP A 171 9.20 5.12 7.42
N GLY A 172 8.10 4.36 7.28
CA GLY A 172 6.80 4.82 6.83
C GLY A 172 6.63 4.81 5.32
N ARG A 173 7.62 4.34 4.56
CA ARG A 173 7.44 4.11 3.12
C ARG A 173 6.39 3.03 2.90
N ILE A 174 5.57 3.23 1.87
CA ILE A 174 4.58 2.24 1.41
C ILE A 174 4.78 2.02 -0.08
N ASP A 175 4.90 0.75 -0.49
CA ASP A 175 4.92 0.38 -1.91
C ASP A 175 3.63 -0.40 -2.21
N LEU A 176 2.88 0.02 -3.23
CA LEU A 176 1.78 -0.76 -3.82
C LEU A 176 2.25 -1.27 -5.18
N LEU A 177 2.38 -2.58 -5.31
CA LEU A 177 2.91 -3.23 -6.50
C LEU A 177 1.83 -4.10 -7.14
N TYR A 178 1.66 -3.99 -8.45
CA TYR A 178 0.68 -4.75 -9.20
C TYR A 178 1.42 -5.58 -10.24
N ALA A 179 1.30 -6.91 -10.18
CA ALA A 179 1.79 -7.82 -11.22
C ALA A 179 0.74 -8.04 -12.33
N SER A 180 -0.52 -7.79 -12.03
CA SER A 180 -1.60 -7.70 -13.01
C SER A 180 -2.59 -6.64 -12.55
N LEU A 181 -3.25 -6.00 -13.51
CA LEU A 181 -4.38 -5.11 -13.26
C LEU A 181 -5.47 -5.44 -14.28
N PRO A 182 -6.77 -5.40 -13.89
CA PRO A 182 -7.87 -5.48 -14.83
C PRO A 182 -7.84 -4.28 -15.78
N ASP A 183 -8.58 -4.32 -16.89
CA ASP A 183 -8.65 -3.18 -17.82
C ASP A 183 -9.13 -1.89 -17.11
N PRO A 184 -8.47 -0.74 -17.35
CA PRO A 184 -8.83 0.56 -16.76
C PRO A 184 -10.30 0.98 -16.93
N ALA A 185 -10.99 0.52 -17.98
CA ALA A 185 -12.40 0.83 -18.24
C ALA A 185 -13.36 0.32 -17.15
N TYR A 186 -12.85 -0.39 -16.15
CA TYR A 186 -13.61 -1.15 -15.18
C TYR A 186 -13.30 -0.80 -13.71
N ARG A 187 -12.74 0.38 -13.46
CA ARG A 187 -12.22 0.77 -12.14
C ARG A 187 -13.10 1.80 -11.41
N GLU A 188 -14.37 1.93 -11.77
CA GLU A 188 -15.26 2.99 -11.24
C GLU A 188 -15.63 2.84 -9.75
N ASP A 189 -15.55 1.63 -9.20
CA ASP A 189 -15.98 1.31 -7.81
C ASP A 189 -14.84 0.75 -6.94
N VAL A 190 -13.61 1.19 -7.20
CA VAL A 190 -12.41 0.72 -6.49
C VAL A 190 -11.66 1.91 -5.91
N ALA A 191 -11.14 1.76 -4.70
CA ALA A 191 -10.20 2.70 -4.09
C ALA A 191 -8.77 2.21 -4.20
N VAL A 192 -7.87 3.11 -4.60
CA VAL A 192 -6.43 2.91 -4.57
C VAL A 192 -5.83 4.16 -3.94
N GLY A 193 -5.08 4.01 -2.86
CA GLY A 193 -4.64 5.16 -2.11
C GLY A 193 -4.38 4.94 -0.63
N LEU A 194 -4.20 6.04 0.09
CA LEU A 194 -4.03 6.09 1.54
C LEU A 194 -5.03 7.09 2.14
N GLU A 195 -5.49 6.85 3.36
CA GLU A 195 -6.38 7.75 4.10
C GLU A 195 -5.94 7.89 5.56
N SER A 196 -6.01 9.11 6.09
CA SER A 196 -5.68 9.43 7.48
C SER A 196 -6.67 8.81 8.46
N PHE A 197 -6.30 8.78 9.75
CA PHE A 197 -7.18 8.24 10.81
C PHE A 197 -8.45 9.06 11.06
N ASP A 198 -8.50 10.31 10.64
CA ASP A 198 -9.67 11.18 10.73
C ASP A 198 -10.45 11.31 9.41
N GLY A 199 -9.94 10.71 8.33
CA GLY A 199 -10.56 10.76 7.01
C GLY A 199 -10.57 12.15 6.35
N LEU A 200 -9.89 13.13 6.95
CA LEU A 200 -9.81 14.49 6.41
C LEU A 200 -8.69 14.64 5.37
N ASP A 201 -7.81 13.65 5.30
CA ASP A 201 -6.66 13.65 4.42
C ASP A 201 -6.44 12.27 3.81
N GLY A 202 -5.91 12.27 2.60
CA GLY A 202 -5.78 11.04 1.83
C GLY A 202 -5.45 11.31 0.38
N HIS A 203 -4.91 10.28 -0.26
CA HIS A 203 -4.42 10.32 -1.62
C HIS A 203 -5.15 9.28 -2.44
N ASN A 204 -6.15 9.69 -3.22
CA ASN A 204 -6.78 8.82 -4.21
C ASN A 204 -5.94 8.81 -5.48
N LEU A 205 -5.36 7.65 -5.76
CA LEU A 205 -4.44 7.43 -6.88
C LEU A 205 -5.01 6.50 -7.94
N MET A 206 -6.33 6.23 -7.91
CA MET A 206 -6.95 5.35 -8.90
C MET A 206 -6.63 5.81 -10.34
N GLN A 207 -6.66 7.12 -10.59
CA GLN A 207 -6.37 7.69 -11.91
C GLN A 207 -4.94 7.46 -12.41
N LEU A 208 -4.00 7.11 -11.54
CA LEU A 208 -2.61 6.78 -11.93
C LEU A 208 -2.47 5.34 -12.41
N LEU A 209 -3.44 4.49 -12.07
CA LEU A 209 -3.62 3.22 -12.73
C LEU A 209 -4.50 3.50 -13.96
N ASP A 210 -3.91 3.89 -15.08
CA ASP A 210 -4.63 4.10 -16.34
C ASP A 210 -4.16 3.15 -17.46
N THR A 211 -3.24 2.24 -17.13
CA THR A 211 -2.77 1.17 -18.02
C THR A 211 -3.21 -0.19 -17.52
N SER A 212 -3.39 -1.13 -18.46
CA SER A 212 -3.40 -2.56 -18.16
C SER A 212 -1.97 -3.06 -17.96
N GLY A 213 -1.80 -4.07 -17.12
CA GLY A 213 -0.49 -4.66 -16.87
C GLY A 213 0.17 -4.12 -15.59
N PRO A 214 1.45 -4.45 -15.37
CA PRO A 214 2.04 -4.26 -14.06
C PRO A 214 2.38 -2.80 -13.80
N SER A 215 2.31 -2.40 -12.55
CA SER A 215 2.44 -1.00 -12.11
C SER A 215 2.98 -0.93 -10.69
N THR A 216 3.51 0.22 -10.30
CA THR A 216 4.00 0.44 -8.94
C THR A 216 3.70 1.87 -8.51
N LEU A 217 3.14 2.00 -7.31
CA LEU A 217 2.94 3.28 -6.63
C LEU A 217 3.79 3.28 -5.37
N VAL A 218 4.61 4.31 -5.19
CA VAL A 218 5.52 4.44 -4.04
C VAL A 218 5.15 5.69 -3.27
N PHE A 219 4.89 5.52 -1.98
CA PHE A 219 4.58 6.58 -1.03
C PHE A 219 5.77 6.75 -0.10
N ILE A 220 6.46 7.88 -0.23
CA ILE A 220 7.57 8.23 0.66
C ILE A 220 7.08 9.29 1.65
N PRO A 221 7.04 9.02 2.97
CA PRO A 221 6.67 10.05 3.93
C PRO A 221 7.70 11.17 3.87
N LYS A 222 7.26 12.39 3.63
CA LYS A 222 8.13 13.56 3.69
C LYS A 222 8.42 13.85 5.15
N VAL A 223 9.69 14.03 5.39
CA VAL A 223 10.18 14.62 6.63
C VAL A 223 9.74 16.09 6.66
N ASN A 224 9.08 16.51 7.74
CA ASN A 224 8.86 17.94 8.00
C ASN A 224 10.24 18.61 8.11
N SER A 225 10.66 19.29 7.04
CA SER A 225 11.87 20.09 7.04
C SER A 225 11.50 21.54 7.31
N GLN A 226 12.11 22.13 8.34
CA GLN A 226 12.07 23.59 8.48
C GLN A 226 12.96 24.21 7.41
N HIS A 227 12.45 25.23 6.72
CA HIS A 227 13.28 26.10 5.90
C HIS A 227 14.28 26.83 6.81
N VAL A 228 15.56 26.48 6.71
CA VAL A 228 16.64 27.17 7.41
C VAL A 228 17.33 28.12 6.43
N ILE A 229 17.24 29.42 6.67
CA ILE A 229 18.04 30.42 5.96
C ILE A 229 19.41 30.47 6.64
N VAL A 230 20.47 30.13 5.91
CA VAL A 230 21.86 30.23 6.41
C VAL A 230 22.48 31.53 5.88
N PRO A 231 22.77 32.52 6.75
CA PRO A 231 23.47 33.73 6.34
C PRO A 231 24.86 33.45 5.75
N PRO A 232 25.37 34.31 4.85
CA PRO A 232 26.74 34.20 4.34
C PRO A 232 27.75 34.15 5.48
N LEU A 233 28.75 33.26 5.38
CA LEU A 233 29.84 33.07 6.36
C LEU A 233 29.40 32.55 7.75
N SER A 234 28.25 31.89 7.83
CA SER A 234 27.78 31.23 9.06
C SER A 234 27.53 29.73 8.85
N SER A 235 27.51 28.97 9.95
CA SER A 235 27.05 27.58 9.97
C SER A 235 25.87 27.44 10.94
N VAL A 236 24.84 26.69 10.52
CA VAL A 236 23.69 26.33 11.35
C VAL A 236 23.59 24.81 11.36
N ALA A 237 23.51 24.22 12.55
CA ALA A 237 23.18 22.81 12.69
C ALA A 237 21.69 22.63 12.38
N VAL A 238 21.38 21.89 11.31
CA VAL A 238 20.00 21.51 10.99
C VAL A 238 19.76 20.14 11.61
N ASN A 239 18.92 20.10 12.64
CA ASN A 239 18.48 18.84 13.22
C ASN A 239 17.31 18.32 12.38
N PHE A 240 17.55 17.25 11.64
CA PHE A 240 16.47 16.47 11.04
C PHE A 240 15.91 15.56 12.12
N SER A 241 14.73 15.88 12.62
CA SER A 241 13.91 14.86 13.26
C SER A 241 13.05 14.25 12.17
N LEU A 242 13.22 12.95 11.90
CA LEU A 242 12.06 12.17 11.49
C LEU A 242 10.98 12.45 12.55
N ALA A 243 9.73 12.68 12.15
CA ALA A 243 8.62 12.75 13.09
C ALA A 243 8.40 11.34 13.67
N VAL A 244 9.37 10.85 14.43
CA VAL A 244 9.24 9.71 15.32
C VAL A 244 8.96 10.35 16.67
N PRO A 245 7.72 10.34 17.17
CA PRO A 245 7.50 10.64 18.56
C PRO A 245 8.16 9.52 19.38
N TYR A 246 9.39 9.75 19.79
CA TYR A 246 10.01 8.98 20.86
C TYR A 246 9.12 9.15 22.10
N MET A 247 8.39 8.11 22.49
CA MET A 247 7.87 7.98 23.85
C MET A 247 8.28 6.60 24.37
N GLY A 248 9.03 6.64 25.47
CA GLY A 248 9.64 5.46 26.08
C GLY A 248 8.70 4.64 26.93
#